data_AF-A0A7V9ZV24-F1
#
_entry.id   AF-A0A7V9ZV24-F1
#
_cell.length_a   1.000
_cell.length_b   1.000
_cell.length_c   1.000
_cell.angle_alpha   90.00
_cell.angle_beta   90.00
_cell.angle_gamma   90.00
#
_symmetry.space_group_name_H-M   'P 1'
#
loop_
_entity.id
_entity.type
_entity.pdbx_description
1 polymer ?
#
loop_
_entity_poly.entity_id
_entity_poly.type
_entity_poly.pdbx_seq_one_letter_code
_entity_poly.pdbx_strand_id
1 'polypeptide(L)'
;MQLSSRKREILRHVVEEYVATGQPVGSRSLLERSKLSVSSSTVRGELAELETLGLLTQPHTSAGRLPTDSGYRLYTEELVEALEGRPDALGVDLRAMRDEVEDALRATTDMLSRATHLLALVSAPSLETATIRHVEVLALQPTSVMVVAITSTGGVTKRVFRLDGPVDQGLVSWASEYLNERLTGVRLGSSTARRRLEEPDLSPRERDFLGLLGSAILDARVDDGPQVFVGGAPGLLEETRAEELEATLRLLELLERR
;
A
#
# COMPACT_ATOMS: atom_id res chain seq x y z
N MET A 1 -30.20 -10.12 -12.56
CA MET A 1 -31.58 -9.59 -12.54
C MET A 1 -31.54 -8.22 -13.20
N GLN A 2 -32.27 -7.97 -14.29
CA GLN A 2 -32.13 -6.69 -14.99
C GLN A 2 -33.03 -5.61 -14.36
N LEU A 3 -32.41 -4.61 -13.76
CA LEU A 3 -33.10 -3.39 -13.31
C LEU A 3 -33.52 -2.56 -14.53
N SER A 4 -34.64 -1.85 -14.42
CA SER A 4 -35.01 -0.87 -15.44
C SER A 4 -34.03 0.31 -15.41
N SER A 5 -33.86 1.01 -16.53
CA SER A 5 -33.00 2.20 -16.60
C SER A 5 -33.38 3.25 -15.55
N ARG A 6 -34.68 3.40 -15.28
CA ARG A 6 -35.19 4.30 -14.23
C ARG A 6 -34.77 3.87 -12.82
N LYS A 7 -34.89 2.57 -12.49
CA LYS A 7 -34.45 2.06 -11.18
C LYS A 7 -32.95 2.25 -10.98
N ARG A 8 -32.17 2.05 -12.04
CA ARG A 8 -30.73 2.33 -12.04
C ARG A 8 -30.44 3.81 -11.76
N GLU A 9 -31.13 4.71 -12.44
CA GLU A 9 -30.98 6.17 -12.23
C GLU A 9 -31.40 6.61 -10.82
N ILE A 10 -32.50 6.05 -10.30
CA ILE A 10 -32.94 6.30 -8.91
C ILE A 10 -31.90 5.79 -7.91
N LEU A 11 -31.40 4.57 -8.07
CA LEU A 11 -30.37 4.01 -7.20
C LEU A 11 -29.10 4.86 -7.24
N ARG A 12 -28.65 5.28 -8.44
CA ARG A 12 -27.50 6.16 -8.63
C ARG A 12 -27.65 7.45 -7.82
N HIS A 13 -28.79 8.14 -7.98
CA HIS A 13 -29.07 9.37 -7.24
C HIS A 13 -29.18 9.18 -5.72
N VAL A 14 -29.75 8.06 -5.26
CA VAL A 14 -29.79 7.75 -3.81
C VAL A 14 -28.38 7.58 -3.26
N VAL A 15 -27.50 6.86 -3.97
CA VAL A 15 -26.11 6.67 -3.56
C VAL A 15 -25.35 8.00 -3.54
N GLU A 16 -25.40 8.77 -4.63
CA GLU A 16 -24.74 10.08 -4.74
C GLU A 16 -25.19 11.05 -3.64
N GLU A 17 -26.50 11.12 -3.38
CA GLU A 17 -27.07 11.98 -2.34
C GLU A 17 -26.62 11.56 -0.94
N TYR A 18 -26.66 10.25 -0.67
CA TYR A 18 -26.30 9.72 0.64
C TYR A 18 -24.80 9.90 0.90
N VAL A 19 -23.94 9.72 -0.10
CA VAL A 19 -22.49 10.00 0.01
C VAL A 19 -22.24 11.49 0.27
N ALA A 20 -22.98 12.39 -0.39
CA ALA A 20 -22.79 13.83 -0.24
C ALA A 20 -23.31 14.39 1.10
N THR A 21 -24.36 13.81 1.67
CA THR A 21 -25.07 14.39 2.82
C THR A 21 -24.99 13.55 4.09
N GLY A 22 -24.74 12.24 3.95
CA GLY A 22 -24.82 11.28 5.03
C GLY A 22 -26.22 11.07 5.61
N GLN A 23 -27.28 11.55 4.94
CA GLN A 23 -28.66 11.52 5.42
C GLN A 23 -29.55 10.59 4.58
N PRO A 24 -30.50 9.86 5.18
CA PRO A 24 -31.46 9.04 4.42
C PRO A 24 -32.24 9.82 3.37
N VAL A 25 -32.30 9.28 2.15
CA VAL A 25 -32.77 10.00 0.97
C VAL A 25 -34.27 9.79 0.73
N GLY A 26 -35.03 10.87 0.73
CA GLY A 26 -36.47 10.85 0.51
C GLY A 26 -36.87 11.03 -0.96
N SER A 27 -38.04 10.49 -1.34
CA SER A 27 -38.63 10.66 -2.67
C SER A 27 -38.76 12.12 -3.14
N ARG A 28 -38.94 13.07 -2.22
CA ARG A 28 -39.01 14.51 -2.54
C ARG A 28 -37.63 15.09 -2.90
N SER A 29 -36.60 14.74 -2.15
CA SER A 29 -35.20 15.14 -2.40
C SER A 29 -34.73 14.66 -3.77
N LEU A 30 -35.10 13.42 -4.13
CA LEU A 30 -34.78 12.87 -5.45
C LEU A 30 -35.46 13.65 -6.57
N LEU A 31 -36.73 14.03 -6.44
CA LEU A 31 -37.44 14.80 -7.47
C LEU A 31 -36.88 16.21 -7.67
N GLU A 32 -36.39 16.85 -6.62
CA GLU A 32 -35.83 18.20 -6.68
C GLU A 32 -34.45 18.22 -7.36
N ARG A 33 -33.67 17.13 -7.22
CA ARG A 33 -32.29 17.03 -7.75
C ARG A 33 -32.16 16.22 -9.04
N SER A 34 -33.10 15.33 -9.33
CA SER A 34 -33.09 14.51 -10.55
C SER A 34 -33.98 15.14 -11.62
N LYS A 35 -33.59 14.99 -12.89
CA LYS A 35 -34.44 15.38 -14.05
C LYS A 35 -35.48 14.30 -14.37
N LEU A 36 -35.89 13.50 -13.37
CA LEU A 36 -36.82 12.40 -13.56
C LEU A 36 -38.22 12.95 -13.88
N SER A 37 -38.75 12.62 -15.05
CA SER A 37 -40.09 13.03 -15.51
C SER A 37 -41.22 12.17 -14.92
N VAL A 38 -41.23 11.95 -13.60
CA VAL A 38 -42.21 11.09 -12.91
C VAL A 38 -42.75 11.73 -11.63
N SER A 39 -43.89 11.22 -11.13
CA SER A 39 -44.51 11.73 -9.90
C SER A 39 -43.83 11.18 -8.63
N SER A 40 -44.08 11.84 -7.50
CA SER A 40 -43.59 11.40 -6.18
C SER A 40 -44.10 10.01 -5.80
N SER A 41 -45.33 9.65 -6.20
CA SER A 41 -45.88 8.31 -5.94
C SER A 41 -45.12 7.23 -6.70
N THR A 42 -44.73 7.50 -7.96
CA THR A 42 -43.90 6.56 -8.75
C THR A 42 -42.53 6.38 -8.11
N VAL A 43 -41.85 7.46 -7.70
CA VAL A 43 -40.54 7.37 -7.04
C VAL A 43 -40.62 6.56 -5.75
N ARG A 44 -41.68 6.74 -4.94
CA ARG A 44 -41.89 5.94 -3.73
C ARG A 44 -42.05 4.45 -4.02
N GLY A 45 -42.79 4.11 -5.08
CA GLY A 45 -42.93 2.71 -5.53
C GLY A 45 -41.59 2.10 -5.93
N GLU A 46 -40.81 2.83 -6.73
CA GLU A 46 -39.50 2.36 -7.18
C GLU A 46 -38.50 2.20 -6.02
N LEU A 47 -38.53 3.10 -5.03
CA LEU A 47 -37.72 2.97 -3.81
C LEU A 47 -38.11 1.74 -2.99
N ALA A 48 -39.40 1.44 -2.86
CA ALA A 48 -39.88 0.25 -2.16
C ALA A 48 -39.51 -1.05 -2.90
N GLU A 49 -39.52 -1.02 -4.23
CA GLU A 49 -39.04 -2.14 -5.04
C GLU A 49 -37.53 -2.34 -4.87
N LEU A 50 -36.72 -1.27 -4.94
CA LEU A 50 -35.27 -1.34 -4.70
C LEU A 50 -34.92 -1.86 -3.29
N GLU A 51 -35.73 -1.52 -2.29
CA GLU A 51 -35.63 -2.08 -0.94
C GLU A 51 -35.98 -3.56 -0.88
N THR A 52 -37.05 -3.98 -1.56
CA THR A 52 -37.42 -5.41 -1.67
C THR A 52 -36.33 -6.23 -2.36
N LEU A 53 -35.60 -5.61 -3.29
CA LEU A 53 -34.44 -6.20 -3.95
C LEU A 53 -33.17 -6.20 -3.09
N GLY A 54 -33.23 -5.64 -1.88
CA GLY A 54 -32.13 -5.57 -0.93
C GLY A 54 -31.04 -4.56 -1.30
N LEU A 55 -31.28 -3.67 -2.27
CA LEU A 55 -30.32 -2.65 -2.71
C LEU A 55 -30.40 -1.35 -1.88
N LEU A 56 -31.56 -1.11 -1.28
CA LEU A 56 -31.80 -0.01 -0.35
C LEU A 56 -32.35 -0.57 0.97
N THR A 57 -32.24 0.22 2.03
CA THR A 57 -32.88 -0.08 3.30
C THR A 57 -33.48 1.18 3.93
N GLN A 58 -34.33 0.99 4.93
CA GLN A 58 -34.95 2.04 5.71
C GLN A 58 -34.55 1.88 7.19
N PRO A 59 -33.95 2.90 7.82
CA PRO A 59 -33.53 2.77 9.22
C PRO A 59 -34.72 2.85 10.18
N HIS A 60 -35.71 3.71 9.88
CA HIS A 60 -36.96 3.85 10.63
C HIS A 60 -38.13 4.11 9.69
N THR A 61 -39.35 3.72 10.06
CA THR A 61 -40.56 3.73 9.20
C THR A 61 -40.88 5.09 8.55
N SER A 62 -40.40 6.21 9.11
CA SER A 62 -40.56 7.57 8.56
C SER A 62 -39.32 8.12 7.85
N ALA A 63 -38.17 7.46 7.95
CA ALA A 63 -36.92 7.90 7.37
C ALA A 63 -36.86 7.61 5.85
N GLY A 64 -36.00 8.34 5.14
CA GLY A 64 -35.67 8.07 3.75
C GLY A 64 -35.03 6.69 3.53
N ARG A 65 -34.51 6.46 2.33
CA ARG A 65 -33.77 5.23 2.00
C ARG A 65 -32.27 5.51 1.98
N LEU A 66 -31.48 4.54 2.40
CA LEU A 66 -30.02 4.56 2.26
C LEU A 66 -29.57 3.30 1.50
N PRO A 67 -28.42 3.36 0.80
CA PRO A 67 -27.87 2.20 0.12
C PRO A 67 -27.44 1.11 1.11
N THR A 68 -27.67 -0.14 0.72
CA THR A 68 -27.02 -1.30 1.35
C THR A 68 -25.68 -1.59 0.67
N ASP A 69 -24.90 -2.53 1.21
CA ASP A 69 -23.66 -3.00 0.59
C ASP A 69 -23.85 -3.45 -0.86
N SER A 70 -24.95 -4.15 -1.15
CA SER A 70 -25.28 -4.59 -2.52
C SER A 70 -25.71 -3.42 -3.41
N GLY A 71 -26.38 -2.41 -2.85
CA GLY A 71 -26.69 -1.15 -3.53
C GLY A 71 -25.43 -0.39 -3.95
N TYR A 72 -24.47 -0.24 -3.04
CA TYR A 72 -23.17 0.35 -3.34
C TYR A 72 -22.40 -0.44 -4.40
N ARG A 73 -22.35 -1.77 -4.27
CA ARG A 73 -21.66 -2.65 -5.22
C ARG A 73 -22.19 -2.48 -6.64
N LEU A 74 -23.52 -2.55 -6.79
CA LEU A 74 -24.16 -2.36 -8.07
C LEU A 74 -23.89 -0.94 -8.63
N TYR A 75 -23.91 0.08 -7.78
CA TYR A 75 -23.54 1.44 -8.18
C TYR A 75 -22.12 1.51 -8.73
N THR A 76 -21.13 0.97 -8.00
CA THR A 76 -19.73 0.98 -8.42
C THR A 76 -19.45 0.16 -9.68
N GLU A 77 -20.16 -0.96 -9.86
CA GLU A 77 -19.93 -1.89 -10.98
C GLU A 77 -20.65 -1.47 -12.27
N GLU A 78 -21.85 -0.90 -12.17
CA GLU A 78 -22.72 -0.67 -13.34
C GLU A 78 -23.13 0.80 -13.55
N LEU A 79 -23.09 1.66 -12.53
CA LEU A 79 -23.76 2.97 -12.56
C LEU A 79 -22.81 4.16 -12.43
N VAL A 80 -21.58 3.95 -11.96
CA VAL A 80 -20.51 4.92 -12.08
C VAL A 80 -20.15 5.00 -13.56
N GLU A 81 -20.50 6.13 -14.20
CA GLU A 81 -19.92 6.45 -15.50
C GLU A 81 -18.40 6.36 -15.36
N ALA A 82 -17.74 5.64 -16.27
CA ALA A 82 -16.29 5.56 -16.27
C ALA A 82 -15.74 6.97 -16.07
N LEU A 83 -14.86 7.15 -15.08
CA LEU A 83 -14.18 8.42 -14.88
C LEU A 83 -13.36 8.69 -16.16
N GLU A 84 -13.97 9.38 -17.13
CA GLU A 84 -13.33 9.73 -18.38
C GLU A 84 -12.33 10.84 -18.08
N GLY A 85 -11.10 10.41 -17.80
CA GLY A 85 -10.00 11.30 -17.50
C GLY A 85 -8.90 10.57 -16.77
N ARG A 86 -7.65 10.95 -17.05
CA ARG A 86 -6.61 10.71 -16.05
C ARG A 86 -6.97 11.63 -14.88
N PRO A 87 -7.09 11.13 -13.64
CA PRO A 87 -7.13 12.03 -12.50
C PRO A 87 -5.93 12.97 -12.61
N ASP A 88 -6.14 14.25 -12.27
CA ASP A 88 -5.03 15.20 -12.22
C ASP A 88 -3.87 14.55 -11.44
N ALA A 89 -2.65 14.71 -11.97
CA ALA A 89 -1.49 14.15 -11.31
C ALA A 89 -1.51 14.62 -9.85
N LEU A 90 -1.49 13.67 -8.90
CA LEU A 90 -1.62 13.92 -7.47
C LEU A 90 -0.43 14.71 -6.86
N GLY A 91 0.30 15.46 -7.68
CA GLY A 91 1.38 16.37 -7.27
C GLY A 91 2.65 15.69 -6.80
N VAL A 92 2.76 14.37 -6.91
CA VAL A 92 3.93 13.62 -6.42
C VAL A 92 4.85 13.23 -7.56
N ASP A 93 6.05 13.80 -7.55
CA ASP A 93 7.15 13.37 -8.40
C ASP A 93 7.89 12.19 -7.77
N LEU A 94 7.38 10.98 -8.02
CA LEU A 94 8.02 9.74 -7.60
C LEU A 94 9.42 9.56 -8.22
N ARG A 95 9.80 10.33 -9.25
CA ARG A 95 11.11 10.23 -9.90
C ARG A 95 12.22 10.88 -9.07
N ALA A 96 11.88 11.82 -8.19
CA ALA A 96 12.82 12.44 -7.27
C ALA A 96 13.19 11.52 -6.09
N MET A 97 12.39 10.47 -5.83
CA MET A 97 12.55 9.56 -4.69
C MET A 97 13.31 8.28 -5.05
N ARG A 98 14.17 8.36 -6.07
CA ARG A 98 14.87 7.22 -6.68
C ARG A 98 15.84 6.48 -5.75
N ASP A 99 16.25 7.11 -4.66
CA ASP A 99 17.34 6.59 -3.84
C ASP A 99 16.87 5.79 -2.62
N GLU A 100 15.60 5.95 -2.18
CA GLU A 100 15.04 5.24 -1.01
C GLU A 100 13.56 4.87 -1.21
N VAL A 101 13.29 3.58 -1.43
CA VAL A 101 11.93 3.02 -1.64
C VAL A 101 11.01 3.31 -0.45
N GLU A 102 11.55 3.28 0.77
CA GLU A 102 10.81 3.57 1.99
C GLU A 102 10.23 4.99 2.01
N ASP A 103 11.04 6.00 1.66
CA ASP A 103 10.59 7.38 1.59
C ASP A 103 9.50 7.55 0.53
N ALA A 104 9.66 6.90 -0.63
CA ALA A 104 8.67 6.93 -1.70
C ALA A 104 7.34 6.33 -1.25
N LEU A 105 7.36 5.22 -0.52
CA LEU A 105 6.16 4.58 0.01
C LEU A 105 5.49 5.47 1.06
N ARG A 106 6.26 6.06 1.99
CA ARG A 106 5.74 7.00 3.00
C ARG A 106 5.07 8.22 2.37
N ALA A 107 5.74 8.88 1.42
CA ALA A 107 5.18 10.03 0.72
C ALA A 107 3.91 9.69 -0.06
N THR A 108 3.86 8.50 -0.66
CA THR A 108 2.67 7.99 -1.35
C THR A 108 1.52 7.75 -0.38
N THR A 109 1.78 7.13 0.77
CA THR A 109 0.76 6.91 1.81
C THR A 109 0.16 8.23 2.30
N ASP A 110 1.00 9.21 2.60
CA ASP A 110 0.55 10.52 3.07
C ASP A 110 -0.26 11.27 2.00
N MET A 111 0.15 11.18 0.73
CA MET A 111 -0.59 11.75 -0.38
C MET A 111 -1.96 11.10 -0.55
N LEU A 112 -2.05 9.77 -0.53
CA LEU A 112 -3.31 9.05 -0.64
C LEU A 112 -4.26 9.44 0.49
N SER A 113 -3.74 9.54 1.71
CA SER A 113 -4.54 9.99 2.84
C SER A 113 -5.07 11.41 2.65
N ARG A 114 -4.20 12.37 2.27
CA ARG A 114 -4.64 13.76 2.04
C ARG A 114 -5.65 13.90 0.89
N ALA A 115 -5.47 13.12 -0.18
CA ALA A 115 -6.33 13.20 -1.36
C ALA A 115 -7.71 12.56 -1.12
N THR A 116 -7.79 11.58 -0.23
CA THR A 116 -9.04 10.86 0.06
C THR A 116 -9.70 11.29 1.36
N HIS A 117 -8.98 12.00 2.24
CA HIS A 117 -9.34 12.23 3.64
C HIS A 117 -9.51 10.94 4.46
N LEU A 118 -9.06 9.80 3.93
CA LEU A 118 -9.17 8.49 4.57
C LEU A 118 -7.84 8.04 5.17
N LEU A 119 -7.93 6.98 5.98
CA LEU A 119 -6.77 6.18 6.37
C LEU A 119 -6.17 5.52 5.11
N ALA A 120 -4.90 5.80 4.85
CA ALA A 120 -4.14 5.17 3.79
C ALA A 120 -3.18 4.14 4.36
N LEU A 121 -3.06 3.02 3.66
CA LEU A 121 -2.24 1.89 4.05
C LEU A 121 -1.44 1.40 2.84
N VAL A 122 -0.12 1.33 2.96
CA VAL A 122 0.75 0.85 1.89
C VAL A 122 1.69 -0.22 2.43
N SER A 123 1.65 -1.40 1.85
CA SER A 123 2.56 -2.50 2.17
C SER A 123 3.81 -2.42 1.30
N ALA A 124 4.98 -2.39 1.91
CA ALA A 124 6.23 -2.64 1.20
C ALA A 124 6.25 -4.10 0.70
N PRO A 125 6.90 -4.36 -0.45
CA PRO A 125 7.22 -5.72 -0.85
C PRO A 125 8.16 -6.36 0.17
N SER A 126 7.81 -7.55 0.68
CA SER A 126 8.63 -8.27 1.66
C SER A 126 10.01 -8.64 1.11
N LEU A 127 11.05 -8.41 1.92
CA LEU A 127 12.43 -8.82 1.63
C LEU A 127 12.62 -10.34 1.70
N GLU A 128 11.67 -11.11 2.24
CA GLU A 128 11.78 -12.59 2.37
C GLU A 128 11.87 -13.30 1.03
N THR A 129 11.28 -12.72 -0.02
CA THR A 129 11.38 -13.25 -1.39
C THR A 129 12.43 -12.55 -2.22
N ALA A 130 13.05 -11.50 -1.68
CA ALA A 130 13.95 -10.66 -2.43
C ALA A 130 15.25 -11.42 -2.71
N THR A 131 15.62 -11.42 -3.98
CA THR A 131 16.88 -11.98 -4.46
C THR A 131 17.90 -10.86 -4.59
N ILE A 132 19.17 -11.16 -4.35
CA ILE A 132 20.26 -10.22 -4.55
C ILE A 132 20.36 -9.95 -6.05
N ARG A 133 20.29 -8.68 -6.44
CA ARG A 133 20.43 -8.23 -7.83
C ARG A 133 21.82 -7.70 -8.10
N HIS A 134 22.40 -7.01 -7.13
CA HIS A 134 23.73 -6.44 -7.24
C HIS A 134 24.34 -6.26 -5.85
N VAL A 135 25.65 -6.47 -5.72
CA VAL A 135 26.40 -6.15 -4.51
C VAL A 135 27.58 -5.28 -4.90
N GLU A 136 27.80 -4.18 -4.19
CA GLU A 136 28.95 -3.32 -4.41
C GLU A 136 29.74 -3.20 -3.11
N VAL A 137 31.07 -3.34 -3.21
CA VAL A 137 32.00 -3.20 -2.09
C VAL A 137 32.87 -1.98 -2.37
N LEU A 138 32.88 -1.02 -1.45
CA LEU A 138 33.50 0.28 -1.63
C LEU A 138 34.49 0.57 -0.49
N ALA A 139 35.71 0.98 -0.82
CA ALA A 139 36.66 1.52 0.16
C ALA A 139 36.31 2.99 0.45
N LEU A 140 35.86 3.30 1.68
CA LEU A 140 35.48 4.67 2.06
C LEU A 140 36.65 5.48 2.63
N GLN A 141 37.49 4.83 3.44
CA GLN A 141 38.65 5.43 4.11
C GLN A 141 39.78 4.38 4.13
N PRO A 142 41.02 4.76 4.50
CA PRO A 142 42.14 3.82 4.52
C PRO A 142 41.91 2.57 5.36
N THR A 143 40.98 2.57 6.33
CA THR A 143 40.67 1.42 7.19
C THR A 143 39.17 1.12 7.27
N SER A 144 38.37 1.54 6.28
CA SER A 144 36.92 1.27 6.29
C SER A 144 36.36 0.92 4.92
N VAL A 145 35.48 -0.07 4.90
CA VAL A 145 34.81 -0.60 3.71
C VAL A 145 33.30 -0.52 3.90
N MET A 146 32.56 -0.22 2.84
CA MET A 146 31.11 -0.28 2.81
C MET A 146 30.65 -1.37 1.85
N VAL A 147 29.64 -2.12 2.25
CA VAL A 147 28.90 -3.03 1.37
C VAL A 147 27.53 -2.45 1.12
N VAL A 148 27.15 -2.42 -0.15
CA VAL A 148 25.82 -2.05 -0.63
C VAL A 148 25.23 -3.27 -1.33
N ALA A 149 24.14 -3.82 -0.81
CA ALA A 149 23.40 -4.91 -1.45
C ALA A 149 22.07 -4.39 -1.96
N ILE A 150 21.81 -4.58 -3.26
CA ILE A 150 20.58 -4.19 -3.94
C ILE A 150 19.79 -5.46 -4.25
N THR A 151 18.51 -5.48 -3.90
CA THR A 151 17.64 -6.63 -4.15
C THR A 151 16.77 -6.45 -5.40
N SER A 152 16.14 -7.53 -5.86
CA SER A 152 15.17 -7.52 -6.96
C SER A 152 13.89 -6.74 -6.64
N THR A 153 13.59 -6.52 -5.37
CA THR A 153 12.49 -5.65 -4.92
C THR A 153 12.88 -4.17 -4.84
N GLY A 154 14.13 -3.83 -5.15
CA GLY A 154 14.66 -2.46 -5.05
C GLY A 154 15.10 -2.07 -3.64
N GLY A 155 15.06 -3.00 -2.68
CA GLY A 155 15.62 -2.78 -1.35
C GLY A 155 17.13 -2.60 -1.41
N VAL A 156 17.64 -1.63 -0.64
CA VAL A 156 19.07 -1.33 -0.57
C VAL A 156 19.54 -1.47 0.87
N THR A 157 20.46 -2.40 1.14
CA THR A 157 21.09 -2.57 2.45
C THR A 157 22.51 -2.03 2.39
N LYS A 158 22.87 -1.14 3.32
CA LYS A 158 24.20 -0.52 3.41
C LYS A 158 24.80 -0.86 4.77
N ARG A 159 26.06 -1.32 4.80
CA ARG A 159 26.79 -1.55 6.06
C ARG A 159 28.23 -1.10 5.92
N VAL A 160 28.71 -0.34 6.90
CA VAL A 160 30.11 0.09 6.99
C VAL A 160 30.85 -0.79 7.99
N PHE A 161 32.02 -1.26 7.60
CA PHE A 161 32.92 -2.09 8.37
C PHE A 161 34.24 -1.36 8.58
N ARG A 162 34.77 -1.44 9.79
CA ARG A 162 36.10 -0.92 10.14
C ARG A 162 37.08 -2.08 10.20
N LEU A 163 38.20 -1.95 9.51
CA LEU A 163 39.27 -2.94 9.48
C LEU A 163 40.39 -2.55 10.46
N ASP A 164 41.07 -3.56 11.00
CA ASP A 164 42.22 -3.37 11.90
C ASP A 164 43.50 -2.91 11.16
N GLY A 165 43.47 -2.92 9.82
CA GLY A 165 44.58 -2.54 8.97
C GLY A 165 44.11 -1.78 7.71
N PRO A 166 45.06 -1.40 6.84
CA PRO A 166 44.73 -0.72 5.60
C PRO A 166 43.87 -1.59 4.69
N VAL A 167 42.87 -0.97 4.05
CA VAL A 167 42.01 -1.63 3.06
C VAL A 167 42.83 -2.06 1.86
N ASP A 168 42.76 -3.33 1.52
CA ASP A 168 43.33 -3.85 0.27
C ASP A 168 42.33 -3.63 -0.87
N GLN A 169 42.67 -2.72 -1.79
CA GLN A 169 41.83 -2.38 -2.95
C GLN A 169 41.62 -3.57 -3.89
N GLY A 170 42.60 -4.48 -4.00
CA GLY A 170 42.46 -5.69 -4.80
C GLY A 170 41.43 -6.64 -4.20
N LEU A 171 41.44 -6.78 -2.87
CA LEU A 171 40.46 -7.59 -2.14
C LEU A 171 39.04 -7.00 -2.22
N VAL A 172 38.91 -5.67 -2.23
CA VAL A 172 37.63 -4.97 -2.43
C VAL A 172 37.06 -5.25 -3.82
N SER A 173 37.86 -5.06 -4.88
CA SER A 173 37.42 -5.33 -6.25
C SER A 173 37.04 -6.80 -6.44
N TRP A 174 37.89 -7.69 -5.96
CA TRP A 174 37.65 -9.13 -6.00
C TRP A 174 36.37 -9.52 -5.26
N ALA A 175 36.14 -8.99 -4.05
CA ALA A 175 34.94 -9.31 -3.30
C ALA A 175 33.67 -8.83 -4.02
N SER A 176 33.71 -7.64 -4.63
CA SER A 176 32.60 -7.13 -5.43
C SER A 176 32.27 -8.06 -6.60
N GLU A 177 33.29 -8.51 -7.35
CA GLU A 177 33.12 -9.45 -8.46
C GLU A 177 32.60 -10.82 -7.98
N TYR A 178 33.22 -11.38 -6.94
CA TYR A 178 32.84 -12.67 -6.36
C TYR A 178 31.39 -12.66 -5.85
N LEU A 179 31.00 -11.63 -5.12
CA LEU A 179 29.64 -11.50 -4.58
C LEU A 179 28.61 -11.35 -5.71
N ASN A 180 28.91 -10.60 -6.77
CA ASN A 180 28.00 -10.51 -7.92
C ASN A 180 27.91 -11.84 -8.68
N GLU A 181 29.01 -12.54 -8.91
CA GLU A 181 29.00 -13.82 -9.61
C GLU A 181 28.22 -14.88 -8.81
N ARG A 182 28.44 -14.92 -7.48
CA ARG A 182 27.96 -16.01 -6.63
C ARG A 182 26.62 -15.74 -6.00
N LEU A 183 26.27 -14.50 -5.69
CA LEU A 183 25.05 -14.18 -4.95
C LEU A 183 23.93 -13.60 -5.81
N THR A 184 24.19 -13.15 -7.03
CA THR A 184 23.12 -12.67 -7.92
C THR A 184 22.07 -13.76 -8.15
N GLY A 185 20.80 -13.40 -7.98
CA GLY A 185 19.66 -14.31 -8.06
C GLY A 185 19.42 -15.16 -6.80
N VAL A 186 20.30 -15.10 -5.80
CA VAL A 186 20.13 -15.83 -4.53
C VAL A 186 19.25 -15.03 -3.59
N ARG A 187 18.35 -15.71 -2.87
CA ARG A 187 17.54 -15.09 -1.82
C ARG A 187 18.43 -14.53 -0.70
N LEU A 188 18.16 -13.29 -0.30
CA LEU A 188 18.83 -12.63 0.83
C LEU A 188 18.64 -13.44 2.12
N GLY A 189 19.66 -13.50 2.99
CA GLY A 189 19.60 -14.27 4.24
C GLY A 189 19.47 -15.80 4.11
N SER A 190 19.50 -16.36 2.88
CA SER A 190 19.31 -17.81 2.68
C SER A 190 20.53 -18.65 3.09
N SER A 191 20.28 -19.92 3.41
CA SER A 191 21.35 -20.90 3.63
C SER A 191 22.25 -21.10 2.41
N THR A 192 21.73 -20.86 1.20
CA THR A 192 22.51 -20.85 -0.05
C THR A 192 23.49 -19.68 -0.09
N ALA A 193 23.06 -18.47 0.30
CA ALA A 193 23.95 -17.31 0.37
C ALA A 193 25.09 -17.57 1.39
N ARG A 194 24.75 -18.14 2.55
CA ARG A 194 25.73 -18.51 3.56
C ARG A 194 26.78 -19.49 3.04
N ARG A 195 26.34 -20.57 2.38
CA ARG A 195 27.24 -21.59 1.83
C ARG A 195 28.21 -21.03 0.79
N ARG A 196 27.78 -20.05 -0.01
CA ARG A 196 28.63 -19.39 -1.01
C ARG A 196 29.65 -18.45 -0.39
N LEU A 197 29.35 -17.83 0.75
CA LEU A 197 30.33 -17.03 1.48
C LEU A 197 31.38 -17.89 2.20
N GLU A 198 31.09 -19.17 2.42
CA GLU A 198 31.93 -20.13 3.16
C GLU A 198 32.55 -21.19 2.22
N GLU A 199 32.71 -20.92 0.92
CA GLU A 199 33.26 -21.89 -0.03
C GLU A 199 34.69 -22.36 0.36
N PRO A 200 34.99 -23.67 0.20
CA PRO A 200 36.26 -24.25 0.66
C PRO A 200 37.47 -23.79 -0.17
N ASP A 201 37.25 -23.40 -1.43
CA ASP A 201 38.30 -22.98 -2.37
C ASP A 201 38.82 -21.55 -2.09
N LEU A 202 38.15 -20.82 -1.20
CA LEU A 202 38.58 -19.49 -0.76
C LEU A 202 39.86 -19.58 0.07
N SER A 203 40.82 -18.70 -0.22
CA SER A 203 41.97 -18.50 0.65
C SER A 203 41.53 -18.00 2.04
N PRO A 204 42.36 -18.18 3.09
CA PRO A 204 42.02 -17.69 4.43
C PRO A 204 41.70 -16.19 4.45
N ARG A 205 42.45 -15.39 3.69
CA ARG A 205 42.28 -13.94 3.60
C ARG A 205 40.95 -13.54 2.96
N GLU A 206 40.56 -14.23 1.90
CA GLU A 206 39.29 -14.05 1.20
C GLU A 206 38.11 -14.44 2.10
N ARG A 207 38.23 -15.57 2.79
CA ARG A 207 37.20 -16.07 3.71
C ARG A 207 36.98 -15.13 4.89
N ASP A 208 38.04 -14.61 5.50
CA ASP A 208 37.92 -13.66 6.61
C ASP A 208 37.24 -12.36 6.16
N PHE A 209 37.58 -11.88 4.97
CA PHE A 209 36.97 -10.67 4.41
C PHE A 209 35.50 -10.88 4.06
N LEU A 210 35.16 -11.98 3.37
CA LEU A 210 33.77 -12.32 3.09
C LEU A 210 32.97 -12.63 4.37
N GLY A 211 33.60 -13.18 5.41
CA GLY A 211 32.96 -13.40 6.71
C GLY A 211 32.54 -12.09 7.38
N LEU A 212 33.42 -11.08 7.32
CA LEU A 212 33.11 -9.71 7.78
C LEU A 212 31.93 -9.12 7.00
N LEU A 213 32.02 -9.11 5.67
CA LEU A 213 31.01 -8.53 4.78
C LEU A 213 29.68 -9.31 4.81
N GLY A 214 29.76 -10.63 5.01
CA GLY A 214 28.66 -11.57 5.00
C GLY A 214 27.61 -11.26 6.05
N SER A 215 27.99 -10.68 7.20
CA SER A 215 27.04 -10.19 8.20
C SER A 215 26.07 -9.14 7.66
N ALA A 216 26.44 -8.32 6.67
CA ALA A 216 25.50 -7.39 6.03
C ALA A 216 24.50 -8.09 5.10
N ILE A 217 24.87 -9.24 4.53
CA ILE A 217 24.08 -10.00 3.56
C ILE A 217 23.21 -11.06 4.26
N LEU A 218 23.71 -11.61 5.37
CA LEU A 218 23.09 -12.67 6.16
C LEU A 218 22.27 -12.13 7.31
N ASP A 219 22.74 -11.07 7.98
CA ASP A 219 22.00 -10.40 9.06
C ASP A 219 21.14 -9.24 8.56
N ALA A 220 21.01 -9.09 7.24
CA ALA A 220 19.80 -8.51 6.65
C ALA A 220 18.63 -9.49 6.88
N ARG A 221 18.39 -9.82 8.15
CA ARG A 221 17.20 -10.52 8.59
C ARG A 221 16.05 -9.59 8.29
N VAL A 222 15.06 -10.22 7.70
CA VAL A 222 13.68 -9.76 7.62
C VAL A 222 13.13 -9.84 9.03
N ASP A 223 13.59 -8.96 9.93
CA ASP A 223 12.87 -8.72 11.17
C ASP A 223 11.80 -7.69 10.83
N ASP A 224 10.57 -8.06 11.20
CA ASP A 224 9.27 -7.52 10.81
C ASP A 224 8.81 -7.90 9.40
N GLY A 225 7.54 -8.29 9.30
CA GLY A 225 6.90 -8.74 8.07
C GLY A 225 6.86 -7.63 6.99
N PRO A 226 5.91 -7.66 6.04
CA PRO A 226 5.80 -6.56 5.10
C PRO A 226 5.68 -5.23 5.86
N GLN A 227 6.68 -4.36 5.73
CA GLN A 227 6.68 -3.04 6.37
C GLN A 227 5.44 -2.29 5.88
N VAL A 228 4.52 -1.95 6.79
CA VAL A 228 3.30 -1.25 6.41
C VAL A 228 3.39 0.22 6.80
N PHE A 229 3.30 1.09 5.81
CA PHE A 229 3.17 2.53 6.00
C PHE A 229 1.71 2.88 6.23
N VAL A 230 1.46 3.70 7.23
CA VAL A 230 0.13 4.17 7.63
C VAL A 230 0.12 5.68 7.64
N GLY A 231 -0.88 6.29 6.99
CA GLY A 231 -1.10 7.73 6.96
C GLY A 231 -2.57 8.05 7.19
N GLY A 232 -2.87 9.20 7.78
CA GLY A 232 -4.26 9.66 7.94
C GLY A 232 -5.00 9.22 9.19
N ALA A 233 -4.33 8.58 10.16
CA ALA A 233 -4.96 8.18 11.42
C ALA A 233 -5.68 9.34 12.15
N PRO A 234 -5.16 10.58 12.17
CA PRO A 234 -5.89 11.72 12.74
C PRO A 234 -7.18 12.06 12.00
N GLY A 235 -7.15 12.07 10.65
CA GLY A 235 -8.32 12.40 9.83
C GLY A 235 -9.45 11.38 9.98
N LEU A 236 -9.11 10.10 10.17
CA LEU A 236 -10.09 9.07 10.47
C LEU A 236 -10.91 9.39 11.73
N LEU A 237 -10.27 9.93 12.79
CA LEU A 237 -10.95 10.30 14.03
C LEU A 237 -11.81 11.55 13.89
N GLU A 238 -11.41 12.50 13.03
CA GLU A 238 -12.18 13.73 12.76
C GLU A 238 -13.50 13.44 12.05
N GLU A 239 -13.53 12.46 11.14
CA GLU A 239 -14.72 12.08 10.37
C GLU A 239 -15.57 10.99 11.03
N THR A 240 -15.06 10.34 12.09
CA THR A 240 -15.74 9.23 12.77
C THR A 240 -17.00 9.70 13.49
N ARG A 241 -18.14 9.07 13.19
CA ARG A 241 -19.38 9.29 13.94
C ARG A 241 -19.30 8.61 15.30
N ALA A 242 -20.06 9.13 16.29
CA ALA A 242 -20.06 8.58 17.65
C ALA A 242 -20.38 7.08 17.70
N GLU A 243 -21.24 6.61 16.80
CA GLU A 243 -21.66 5.20 16.68
C GLU A 243 -20.56 4.29 16.11
N GLU A 244 -19.57 4.86 15.43
CA GLU A 244 -18.49 4.16 14.73
C GLU A 244 -17.17 4.18 15.52
N LEU A 245 -17.10 4.97 16.60
CA LEU A 245 -15.89 5.19 17.39
C LEU A 245 -15.24 3.91 17.91
N GLU A 246 -16.05 2.95 18.38
CA GLU A 246 -15.53 1.66 18.87
C GLU A 246 -14.90 0.84 17.74
N ALA A 247 -15.46 0.91 16.53
CA ALA A 247 -14.90 0.23 15.36
C ALA A 247 -13.60 0.92 14.90
N THR A 248 -13.57 2.26 14.90
CA THR A 248 -12.37 3.05 14.59
C THR A 248 -11.22 2.77 15.56
N LEU A 249 -11.50 2.72 16.87
CA LEU A 249 -10.48 2.38 17.88
C LEU A 249 -9.96 0.95 17.71
N ARG A 250 -10.84 -0.02 17.46
CA ARG A 250 -10.42 -1.40 17.14
C ARG A 250 -9.53 -1.47 15.91
N LEU A 251 -9.84 -0.69 14.88
CA LEU A 251 -9.00 -0.60 13.69
C LEU A 251 -7.61 -0.07 14.07
N LEU A 252 -7.51 1.04 14.80
CA LEU A 252 -6.24 1.62 15.23
C LEU A 252 -5.41 0.65 16.10
N GLU A 253 -6.05 -0.08 17.02
CA GLU A 253 -5.37 -1.12 17.81
C GLU A 253 -4.79 -2.24 16.94
N LEU A 254 -5.50 -2.65 15.87
CA LEU A 254 -4.99 -3.63 14.90
C LEU A 254 -3.80 -3.08 14.07
N LEU A 255 -3.72 -1.76 13.89
CA LEU A 255 -2.59 -1.11 13.23
C LEU A 255 -1.36 -1.03 14.14
N GLU A 256 -1.56 -0.84 15.46
CA GLU A 256 -0.46 -0.76 16.44
C GLU A 256 0.17 -2.11 16.76
N ARG A 257 -0.57 -3.23 16.64
CA ARG A 257 -0.08 -4.59 16.90
C ARG A 257 0.74 -5.18 15.74
N ARG A 258 1.28 -4.35 14.86
CA ARG A 258 2.04 -4.74 13.66
C ARG A 258 3.50 -4.96 13.96
#